data_AF-A0A2V8SCR8-F1
#
_entry.id   AF-A0A2V8SCR8-F1
#
_cell.length_a   1.000
_cell.length_b   1.000
_cell.length_c   1.000
_cell.angle_alpha   90.00
_cell.angle_beta   90.00
_cell.angle_gamma   90.00
#
_symmetry.space_group_name_H-M   'P 1'
#
loop_
_entity.id
_entity.type
_entity.pdbx_description
1 polymer ?
#
loop_
_entity_poly.entity_id
_entity_poly.type
_entity_poly.pdbx_seq_one_letter_code
_entity_poly.pdbx_strand_id
1 'polypeptide(L)'
;MIGRETLPMHWPLRTHLRPQPFVPLSVSFRLLGLLPLLFFLAQAFYYLRRGEAGHILWLCNIGNLLLAIGLLFDQPVLIRVAAVWLIPGLGLWFWFAVYQWGFMFTSTLAHVGGLAVGLAALARVRVDRRTWLHAFIWYLFMQQLCHFITPAALNVNISHKVYEGWEGRFDYGQFWLLTTFLVACALWLIVKLCAKLWPPRKSFAAAPV
;
A
#
# COMPACT_ATOMS: atom_id res chain seq x y z
N MET A 1 -5.67 51.18 47.71
CA MET A 1 -4.43 50.62 47.13
C MET A 1 -4.78 49.30 46.47
N ILE A 2 -4.61 49.22 45.16
CA ILE A 2 -4.97 48.09 44.31
C ILE A 2 -3.77 47.14 44.26
N GLY A 3 -3.88 45.96 44.87
CA GLY A 3 -2.89 44.90 44.75
C GLY A 3 -3.12 44.13 43.45
N ARG A 4 -2.26 44.35 42.44
CA ARG A 4 -2.19 43.49 41.25
C ARG A 4 -1.48 42.20 41.63
N GLU A 5 -2.22 41.12 41.80
CA GLU A 5 -1.67 39.78 41.77
C GLU A 5 -1.29 39.43 40.32
N THR A 6 0.00 39.49 40.02
CA THR A 6 0.57 38.92 38.82
C THR A 6 0.57 37.40 38.96
N LEU A 7 -0.42 36.73 38.39
CA LEU A 7 -0.40 35.29 38.17
C LEU A 7 0.80 34.93 37.27
N PRO A 8 1.71 34.03 37.67
CA PRO A 8 2.71 33.53 36.76
C PRO A 8 2.04 32.70 35.67
N MET A 9 2.21 33.15 34.42
CA MET A 9 1.87 32.44 33.20
C MET A 9 2.71 31.16 33.12
N HIS A 10 2.26 30.11 33.79
CA HIS A 10 2.76 28.76 33.58
C HIS A 10 2.25 28.29 32.22
N TRP A 11 3.02 28.65 31.19
CA TRP A 11 2.96 27.95 29.92
C TRP A 11 3.00 26.45 30.23
N PRO A 12 2.05 25.61 29.76
CA PRO A 12 2.23 24.18 29.86
C PRO A 12 3.43 23.85 28.96
N LEU A 13 4.60 23.72 29.61
CA LEU A 13 5.78 23.06 29.08
C LEU A 13 5.28 21.85 28.32
N ARG A 14 5.56 21.78 27.01
CA ARG A 14 5.22 20.65 26.14
C ARG A 14 5.53 19.37 26.90
N THR A 15 4.52 18.80 27.51
CA THR A 15 4.66 17.62 28.33
C THR A 15 5.14 16.53 27.39
N HIS A 16 6.30 16.01 27.74
CA HIS A 16 6.97 14.87 27.15
C HIS A 16 6.03 14.01 26.31
N LEU A 17 6.20 14.06 24.98
CA LEU A 17 5.57 13.12 24.04
C LEU A 17 6.00 11.72 24.45
N ARG A 18 5.25 11.11 25.38
CA ARG A 18 5.51 9.75 25.85
C ARG A 18 5.44 8.84 24.62
N PRO A 19 6.47 8.03 24.36
CA PRO A 19 6.42 7.00 23.34
C PRO A 19 5.18 6.13 23.59
N GLN A 20 4.24 6.12 22.64
CA GLN A 20 3.00 5.38 22.77
C GLN A 20 3.28 3.91 22.40
N PRO A 21 2.97 2.94 23.28
CA PRO A 21 3.14 1.52 22.97
C PRO A 21 2.32 1.14 21.73
N PHE A 22 2.68 0.04 21.07
CA PHE A 22 1.85 -0.54 20.03
C PHE A 22 0.51 -0.96 20.66
N VAL A 23 -0.59 -0.45 20.11
CA VAL A 23 -1.94 -0.81 20.55
C VAL A 23 -2.51 -1.72 19.45
N PRO A 24 -2.83 -2.99 19.77
CA PRO A 24 -3.48 -3.90 18.84
C PRO A 24 -4.74 -3.28 18.23
N LEU A 25 -5.07 -3.67 17.00
CA LEU A 25 -6.30 -3.20 16.37
C LEU A 25 -7.51 -3.82 17.08
N SER A 26 -8.54 -3.02 17.35
CA SER A 26 -9.80 -3.54 17.89
C SER A 26 -10.43 -4.54 16.92
N VAL A 27 -11.17 -5.52 17.45
CA VAL A 27 -11.85 -6.55 16.64
C VAL A 27 -12.71 -5.90 15.55
N SER A 28 -13.51 -4.89 15.90
CA SER A 28 -14.35 -4.16 14.94
C SER A 28 -13.55 -3.51 13.82
N PHE A 29 -12.34 -3.02 14.11
CA PHE A 29 -11.48 -2.43 13.08
C PHE A 29 -10.83 -3.51 12.20
N ARG A 30 -10.43 -4.65 12.78
CA ARG A 30 -9.91 -5.80 12.03
C ARG A 30 -10.93 -6.36 11.03
N LEU A 31 -12.22 -6.35 11.39
CA LEU A 31 -13.31 -6.76 10.51
C LEU A 31 -13.49 -5.88 9.27
N LEU A 32 -12.90 -4.67 9.24
CA LEU A 32 -12.84 -3.88 8.01
C LEU A 32 -12.09 -4.63 6.89
N GLY A 33 -11.23 -5.60 7.23
CA GLY A 33 -10.57 -6.49 6.27
C GLY A 33 -11.53 -7.33 5.42
N LEU A 34 -12.79 -7.50 5.83
CA LEU A 34 -13.80 -8.15 5.01
C LEU A 34 -14.13 -7.36 3.74
N LEU A 35 -14.04 -6.02 3.77
CA LEU A 35 -14.29 -5.18 2.60
C LEU A 35 -13.29 -5.42 1.45
N PRO A 36 -11.96 -5.25 1.66
CA PRO A 36 -10.99 -5.54 0.60
C PRO A 36 -10.97 -7.03 0.21
N LEU A 37 -11.32 -7.95 1.13
CA LEU A 37 -11.52 -9.36 0.78
C LEU A 37 -12.66 -9.53 -0.24
N LEU A 38 -13.82 -8.92 0.01
CA LEU A 38 -14.96 -8.97 -0.90
C LEU A 38 -14.63 -8.32 -2.26
N PHE A 39 -13.89 -7.20 -2.27
CA PHE A 39 -13.45 -6.57 -3.51
C PHE A 39 -12.53 -7.48 -4.31
N PHE A 40 -11.56 -8.13 -3.64
CA PHE A 40 -10.67 -9.11 -4.25
C PHE A 40 -11.45 -10.31 -4.81
N LEU A 41 -12.37 -10.89 -4.03
CA LEU A 41 -13.16 -12.05 -4.45
C LEU A 41 -14.09 -11.72 -5.63
N ALA A 42 -14.73 -10.55 -5.63
CA ALA A 42 -15.55 -10.11 -6.74
C ALA A 42 -14.73 -9.99 -8.04
N GLN A 43 -13.52 -9.43 -7.94
CA GLN A 43 -12.64 -9.28 -9.09
C GLN A 43 -12.02 -10.61 -9.53
N ALA A 44 -11.69 -11.50 -8.59
CA ALA A 44 -11.24 -12.84 -8.88
C ALA A 44 -12.33 -13.65 -9.60
N PHE A 45 -13.57 -13.61 -9.13
CA PHE A 45 -14.70 -14.23 -9.81
C PHE A 45 -14.88 -13.70 -11.23
N TYR A 46 -14.80 -12.39 -11.43
CA TYR A 46 -14.87 -11.77 -12.75
C TYR A 46 -13.81 -12.32 -13.72
N TYR A 47 -12.54 -12.35 -13.31
CA TYR A 47 -11.45 -12.85 -14.16
C TYR A 47 -11.50 -14.36 -14.40
N LEU A 48 -11.85 -15.15 -13.37
CA LEU A 48 -11.99 -16.60 -13.49
C LEU A 48 -13.07 -16.98 -14.51
N ARG A 49 -14.20 -16.27 -14.51
CA ARG A 49 -15.31 -16.51 -15.45
C ARG A 49 -14.97 -16.21 -16.91
N ARG A 50 -13.91 -15.44 -17.16
CA ARG A 50 -13.43 -15.06 -18.50
C ARG A 50 -12.18 -15.81 -18.95
N GLY A 51 -11.64 -16.71 -18.12
CA GLY A 51 -10.39 -17.40 -18.40
C GLY A 51 -9.14 -16.53 -18.24
N GLU A 52 -9.26 -15.39 -17.53
CA GLU A 52 -8.23 -14.36 -17.41
C GLU A 52 -7.61 -14.33 -15.99
N ALA A 53 -7.53 -15.49 -15.34
CA ALA A 53 -7.16 -15.62 -13.91
C ALA A 53 -5.82 -14.95 -13.55
N GLY A 54 -4.88 -14.84 -14.49
CA GLY A 54 -3.60 -14.16 -14.28
C GLY A 54 -3.73 -12.69 -13.86
N HIS A 55 -4.79 -11.98 -14.27
CA HIS A 55 -5.01 -10.58 -13.91
C HIS A 55 -5.31 -10.38 -12.40
N ILE A 56 -5.62 -11.44 -11.66
CA ILE A 56 -5.75 -11.39 -10.20
C ILE A 56 -4.42 -11.01 -9.53
N LEU A 57 -3.29 -11.34 -10.17
CA LEU A 57 -1.95 -11.13 -9.64
C LEU A 57 -1.38 -9.72 -9.89
N TRP A 58 -2.13 -8.85 -10.58
CA TRP A 58 -1.77 -7.43 -10.63
C TRP A 58 -1.63 -6.89 -9.20
N LEU A 59 -0.56 -6.13 -8.93
CA LEU A 59 -0.24 -5.67 -7.57
C LEU A 59 -1.38 -4.88 -6.91
N CYS A 60 -2.18 -4.15 -7.67
CA CYS A 60 -3.36 -3.45 -7.18
C CYS A 60 -4.49 -4.41 -6.74
N ASN A 61 -4.67 -5.53 -7.44
CA ASN A 61 -5.68 -6.55 -7.11
C ASN A 61 -5.23 -7.37 -5.90
N ILE A 62 -4.04 -7.97 -5.96
CA ILE A 62 -3.50 -8.78 -4.85
C ILE A 62 -3.26 -7.93 -3.59
N GLY A 63 -3.05 -6.63 -3.74
CA GLY A 63 -2.96 -5.68 -2.64
C GLY A 63 -4.22 -5.66 -1.75
N ASN A 64 -5.41 -5.86 -2.32
CA ASN A 64 -6.64 -5.98 -1.54
C ASN A 64 -6.65 -7.26 -0.68
N LEU A 65 -6.21 -8.40 -1.23
CA LEU A 65 -6.05 -9.63 -0.46
C LEU A 65 -5.02 -9.46 0.66
N LEU A 66 -3.87 -8.85 0.35
CA LEU A 66 -2.83 -8.59 1.33
C LEU A 66 -3.30 -7.66 2.46
N LEU A 67 -4.09 -6.63 2.12
CA LEU A 67 -4.71 -5.73 3.09
C LEU A 67 -5.72 -6.47 3.98
N ALA A 68 -6.56 -7.32 3.39
CA ALA A 68 -7.53 -8.13 4.12
C ALA A 68 -6.84 -9.04 5.14
N ILE A 69 -5.80 -9.78 4.72
CA ILE A 69 -4.99 -10.62 5.61
C ILE A 69 -4.36 -9.76 6.70
N GLY A 70 -3.76 -8.63 6.33
CA GLY A 70 -3.15 -7.70 7.27
C GLY A 70 -4.11 -7.23 8.36
N LEU A 71 -5.34 -6.85 7.99
CA LEU A 71 -6.36 -6.38 8.92
C LEU A 71 -6.93 -7.51 9.79
N LEU A 72 -7.31 -8.64 9.18
CA LEU A 72 -7.95 -9.75 9.89
C LEU A 72 -6.99 -10.37 10.93
N PHE A 73 -5.70 -10.43 10.63
CA PHE A 73 -4.68 -11.02 11.51
C PHE A 73 -3.86 -10.01 12.31
N ASP A 74 -4.23 -8.73 12.29
CA ASP A 74 -3.50 -7.63 12.98
C ASP A 74 -2.00 -7.65 12.68
N GLN A 75 -1.65 -7.66 11.39
CA GLN A 75 -0.27 -7.68 10.88
C GLN A 75 0.11 -6.31 10.28
N PRO A 76 0.73 -5.40 11.05
CA PRO A 76 1.03 -4.04 10.61
C PRO A 76 1.89 -3.96 9.35
N VAL A 77 2.83 -4.88 9.18
CA VAL A 77 3.72 -4.90 8.01
C VAL A 77 2.91 -5.15 6.73
N LEU A 78 1.99 -6.13 6.74
CA LEU A 78 1.14 -6.43 5.60
C LEU A 78 0.21 -5.25 5.27
N ILE A 79 -0.40 -4.64 6.29
CA ILE A 79 -1.24 -3.44 6.13
C ILE A 79 -0.44 -2.31 5.45
N ARG A 80 0.78 -2.03 5.93
CA ARG A 80 1.63 -0.99 5.38
C ARG A 80 2.02 -1.27 3.93
N VAL A 81 2.46 -2.49 3.63
CA VAL A 81 2.85 -2.90 2.27
C VAL A 81 1.66 -2.76 1.31
N ALA A 82 0.49 -3.28 1.70
CA ALA A 82 -0.71 -3.21 0.89
C ALA A 82 -1.17 -1.77 0.64
N ALA A 83 -1.27 -0.95 1.71
CA ALA A 83 -1.71 0.44 1.60
C ALA A 83 -0.78 1.27 0.70
N VAL A 84 0.54 1.06 0.79
CA VAL A 84 1.52 1.75 -0.07
C VAL A 84 1.36 1.35 -1.53
N TRP A 85 1.10 0.08 -1.83
CA TRP A 85 0.90 -0.39 -3.21
C TRP A 85 -0.44 0.00 -3.83
N LEU A 86 -1.48 0.20 -3.01
CA LEU A 86 -2.78 0.66 -3.48
C LEU A 86 -2.74 2.10 -4.03
N ILE A 87 -1.79 2.94 -3.59
CA ILE A 87 -1.63 4.33 -4.08
C ILE A 87 -1.22 4.37 -5.57
N PRO A 88 -0.08 3.82 -6.00
CA PRO A 88 0.27 3.77 -7.42
C PRO A 88 -0.68 2.83 -8.18
N GLY A 89 -1.22 1.81 -7.52
CA GLY A 89 -2.25 0.94 -8.08
C GLY A 89 -3.49 1.70 -8.56
N LEU A 90 -3.95 2.70 -7.80
CA LEU A 90 -5.05 3.59 -8.23
C LEU A 90 -4.68 4.38 -9.49
N GLY A 91 -3.46 4.93 -9.56
CA GLY A 91 -3.00 5.68 -10.73
C GLY A 91 -2.90 4.83 -11.99
N LEU A 92 -2.31 3.63 -11.87
CA LEU A 92 -2.21 2.68 -12.99
C LEU A 92 -3.61 2.20 -13.43
N TRP A 93 -4.50 1.91 -12.49
CA TRP A 93 -5.87 1.53 -12.81
C TRP A 93 -6.64 2.63 -13.53
N PHE A 94 -6.49 3.88 -13.09
CA PHE A 94 -7.14 5.01 -13.76
C PHE A 94 -6.65 5.13 -15.21
N TRP A 95 -5.33 5.04 -15.42
CA TRP A 95 -4.73 5.13 -16.75
C TRP A 95 -5.12 3.97 -17.66
N PHE A 96 -5.08 2.74 -17.16
CA PHE A 96 -5.39 1.58 -17.98
C PHE A 96 -6.90 1.33 -17.99
N ALA A 97 -7.50 0.92 -16.87
CA ALA A 97 -8.89 0.49 -16.86
C ALA A 97 -9.89 1.60 -17.22
N VAL A 98 -9.79 2.79 -16.63
CA VAL A 98 -10.79 3.84 -16.88
C VAL A 98 -10.61 4.49 -18.24
N TYR A 99 -9.38 4.91 -18.56
CA TYR A 99 -9.13 5.65 -19.80
C TYR A 99 -9.11 4.76 -21.06
N GLN A 100 -8.61 3.52 -20.97
CA GLN A 100 -8.48 2.64 -22.15
C GLN A 100 -9.60 1.59 -22.27
N TRP A 101 -10.11 1.04 -21.15
CA TRP A 101 -11.01 -0.13 -21.16
C TRP A 101 -12.44 0.17 -20.68
N GLY A 102 -12.71 1.39 -20.22
CA GLY A 102 -14.03 1.83 -19.74
C GLY A 102 -14.31 1.52 -18.27
N PHE A 103 -15.36 2.15 -17.75
CA PHE A 103 -15.70 2.07 -16.32
C PHE A 103 -16.31 0.72 -15.93
N MET A 104 -15.74 0.09 -14.91
CA MET A 104 -16.29 -1.12 -14.26
C MET A 104 -16.47 -0.90 -12.76
N PHE A 105 -17.69 -1.04 -12.28
CA PHE A 105 -18.03 -0.76 -10.87
C PHE A 105 -17.23 -1.61 -9.87
N THR A 106 -17.10 -2.92 -10.10
CA THR A 106 -16.34 -3.82 -9.21
C THR A 106 -14.86 -3.45 -9.17
N SER A 107 -14.29 -3.07 -10.32
CA SER A 107 -12.92 -2.61 -10.41
C SER A 107 -12.74 -1.28 -9.67
N THR A 108 -13.69 -0.34 -9.80
CA THR A 108 -13.68 0.91 -9.05
C THR A 108 -13.70 0.67 -7.54
N LEU A 109 -14.55 -0.24 -7.05
CA LEU A 109 -14.59 -0.60 -5.64
C LEU A 109 -13.25 -1.18 -5.15
N ALA A 110 -12.62 -2.06 -5.91
CA ALA A 110 -11.33 -2.64 -5.54
C ALA A 110 -10.21 -1.59 -5.43
N HIS A 111 -10.23 -0.55 -6.26
CA HIS A 111 -9.15 0.44 -6.29
C HIS A 111 -9.42 1.61 -5.34
N VAL A 112 -10.61 2.20 -5.42
CA VAL A 112 -11.00 3.33 -4.57
C VAL A 112 -11.35 2.87 -3.16
N GLY A 113 -12.20 1.84 -3.04
CA GLY A 113 -12.61 1.30 -1.75
C GLY A 113 -11.45 0.62 -1.03
N GLY A 114 -10.66 -0.18 -1.74
CA GLY A 114 -9.43 -0.78 -1.22
C GLY A 114 -8.46 0.27 -0.68
N LEU A 115 -8.19 1.33 -1.46
CA LEU A 115 -7.32 2.42 -1.01
C LEU A 115 -7.89 3.15 0.20
N ALA A 116 -9.19 3.46 0.23
CA ALA A 116 -9.81 4.14 1.36
C ALA A 116 -9.64 3.35 2.67
N VAL A 117 -9.89 2.03 2.64
CA VAL A 117 -9.66 1.12 3.78
C VAL A 117 -8.16 1.08 4.12
N GLY A 118 -7.29 1.01 3.11
CA GLY A 118 -5.84 0.98 3.27
C GLY A 118 -5.30 2.22 3.96
N LEU A 119 -5.74 3.42 3.57
CA LEU A 119 -5.33 4.69 4.20
C LEU A 119 -5.86 4.80 5.63
N ALA A 120 -7.11 4.39 5.88
CA ALA A 120 -7.65 4.35 7.23
C ALA A 120 -6.87 3.39 8.14
N ALA A 121 -6.49 2.21 7.64
CA ALA A 121 -5.67 1.24 8.35
C ALA A 121 -4.24 1.77 8.58
N LEU A 122 -3.64 2.40 7.56
CA LEU A 122 -2.31 3.02 7.64
C LEU A 122 -2.26 4.12 8.70
N ALA A 123 -3.34 4.90 8.85
CA ALA A 123 -3.44 5.91 9.90
C ALA A 123 -3.39 5.31 11.32
N ARG A 124 -3.86 4.07 11.50
CA ARG A 124 -3.81 3.35 12.78
C ARG A 124 -2.45 2.73 13.04
N VAL A 125 -1.92 2.00 12.06
CA VAL A 125 -0.65 1.27 12.21
C VAL A 125 0.59 2.14 12.03
N ARG A 126 0.41 3.35 11.46
CA ARG A 126 1.46 4.31 11.10
C ARG A 126 2.46 3.75 10.10
N VAL A 127 3.34 4.61 9.58
CA VAL A 127 4.35 4.24 8.59
C VAL A 127 5.72 4.15 9.27
N ASP A 128 6.42 3.04 9.07
CA ASP A 128 7.82 2.91 9.47
C ASP A 128 8.78 3.16 8.28
N ARG A 129 10.04 3.48 8.57
CA ARG A 129 11.06 3.80 7.55
C ARG A 129 11.45 2.62 6.65
N ARG A 130 11.17 1.38 7.05
CA ARG A 130 11.46 0.14 6.31
C ARG A 130 10.28 -0.29 5.44
N THR A 131 9.11 0.33 5.58
CA THR A 131 7.91 0.04 4.77
C THR A 131 8.20 -0.01 3.27
N TRP A 132 8.99 0.95 2.75
CA TRP A 132 9.30 1.00 1.32
C TRP A 132 10.10 -0.23 0.87
N LEU A 133 11.02 -0.70 1.72
CA LEU A 133 11.83 -1.89 1.44
C LEU A 133 10.96 -3.15 1.45
N HIS A 134 10.06 -3.30 2.43
CA HIS A 134 9.11 -4.42 2.43
C HIS A 134 8.21 -4.41 1.19
N ALA A 135 7.71 -3.22 0.80
CA ALA A 135 6.90 -3.07 -0.39
C ALA A 135 7.69 -3.36 -1.68
N PHE A 136 8.97 -3.00 -1.72
CA PHE A 136 9.86 -3.26 -2.85
C PHE A 136 10.19 -4.76 -2.97
N ILE A 137 10.49 -5.43 -1.85
CA ILE A 137 10.69 -6.89 -1.81
C ILE A 137 9.42 -7.60 -2.27
N TRP A 138 8.25 -7.17 -1.81
CA TRP A 138 6.97 -7.71 -2.25
C TRP A 138 6.75 -7.56 -3.76
N TYR A 139 7.16 -6.42 -4.34
CA TYR A 139 7.10 -6.22 -5.79
C TYR A 139 8.00 -7.18 -6.55
N LEU A 140 9.27 -7.30 -6.16
CA LEU A 140 10.19 -8.23 -6.81
C LEU A 140 9.67 -9.66 -6.69
N PHE A 141 9.20 -10.06 -5.52
CA PHE A 141 8.57 -11.36 -5.31
C PHE A 141 7.39 -11.58 -6.25
N MET A 142 6.43 -10.66 -6.31
CA MET A 142 5.24 -10.79 -7.14
C MET A 142 5.55 -10.74 -8.63
N GLN A 143 6.51 -9.93 -9.05
CA GLN A 143 6.94 -9.85 -10.44
C GLN A 143 7.57 -11.17 -10.88
N GLN A 144 8.49 -11.74 -10.08
CA GLN A 144 9.10 -13.04 -10.38
C GLN A 144 8.06 -14.15 -10.34
N LEU A 145 7.14 -14.12 -9.36
CA LEU A 145 6.04 -15.08 -9.31
C LEU A 145 5.21 -15.03 -10.60
N CYS A 146 4.83 -13.84 -11.06
CA CYS A 146 4.10 -13.66 -12.32
C CYS A 146 4.89 -14.16 -13.53
N HIS A 147 6.21 -13.94 -13.57
CA HIS A 147 7.08 -14.45 -14.63
C HIS A 147 6.99 -15.98 -14.75
N PHE A 148 6.92 -16.69 -13.62
CA PHE A 148 6.87 -18.15 -13.62
C PHE A 148 5.48 -18.74 -13.86
N ILE A 149 4.40 -18.08 -13.43
CA ILE A 149 3.06 -18.70 -13.39
C ILE A 149 2.02 -18.07 -14.31
N THR A 150 2.31 -16.92 -14.93
CA THR A 150 1.36 -16.25 -15.83
C THR A 150 1.79 -16.38 -17.29
N PRO A 151 0.83 -16.49 -18.23
CA PRO A 151 1.13 -16.43 -19.65
C PRO A 151 1.79 -15.10 -20.05
N ALA A 152 2.83 -15.17 -20.89
CA ALA A 152 3.57 -13.99 -21.38
C ALA A 152 2.67 -12.95 -22.09
N ALA A 153 1.57 -13.42 -22.70
CA ALA A 153 0.58 -12.56 -23.34
C ALA A 153 -0.05 -11.55 -22.36
N LEU A 154 -0.25 -11.91 -21.09
CA LEU A 154 -0.88 -11.04 -20.09
C LEU A 154 0.09 -9.99 -19.52
N ASN A 155 1.41 -10.26 -19.57
CA ASN A 155 2.48 -9.40 -19.08
C ASN A 155 2.20 -8.76 -17.69
N VAL A 156 1.61 -9.53 -16.77
CA VAL A 156 1.17 -9.03 -15.47
C VAL A 156 2.36 -8.54 -14.66
N ASN A 157 2.25 -7.35 -14.08
CA ASN A 157 3.35 -6.66 -13.39
C ASN A 157 4.61 -6.45 -14.26
N ILE A 158 4.45 -6.39 -15.60
CA ILE A 158 5.55 -6.22 -16.57
C ILE A 158 6.61 -7.31 -16.36
N SER A 159 6.16 -8.57 -16.31
CA SER A 159 7.00 -9.71 -15.97
C SER A 159 7.59 -10.44 -17.17
N HIS A 160 7.16 -10.15 -18.40
CA HIS A 160 7.53 -10.93 -19.59
C HIS A 160 8.10 -10.12 -20.74
N LYS A 161 7.55 -8.93 -20.99
CA LYS A 161 7.91 -8.11 -22.15
C LYS A 161 7.86 -6.62 -21.84
N VAL A 162 8.52 -5.84 -22.70
CA VAL A 162 8.44 -4.38 -22.70
C VAL A 162 6.98 -3.96 -22.87
N TYR A 163 6.58 -2.88 -22.19
CA TYR A 163 5.22 -2.35 -22.32
C TYR A 163 5.01 -1.73 -23.71
N GLU A 164 3.80 -1.87 -24.26
CA GLU A 164 3.48 -1.39 -25.59
C GLU A 164 3.73 0.12 -25.76
N GLY A 165 4.44 0.48 -26.83
CA GLY A 165 4.91 1.84 -27.14
C GLY A 165 6.36 2.13 -26.73
N TRP A 166 7.05 1.18 -26.09
CA TRP A 166 8.45 1.34 -25.65
C TRP A 166 9.42 0.35 -26.30
N GLU A 167 8.94 -0.58 -27.11
CA GLU A 167 9.72 -1.68 -27.70
C GLU A 167 10.85 -1.20 -28.62
N GLY A 168 10.68 -0.04 -29.27
CA GLY A 168 11.70 0.55 -30.13
C GLY A 168 12.84 1.24 -29.38
N ARG A 169 12.72 1.42 -28.06
CA ARG A 169 13.68 2.19 -27.25
C ARG A 169 14.46 1.34 -26.26
N PHE A 170 13.92 0.20 -25.84
CA PHE A 170 14.50 -0.65 -24.81
C PHE A 170 14.40 -2.12 -25.17
N ASP A 171 15.43 -2.89 -24.84
CA ASP A 171 15.25 -4.32 -24.63
C ASP A 171 14.53 -4.58 -23.28
N TYR A 172 14.06 -5.82 -23.09
CA TYR A 172 13.32 -6.17 -21.88
C TYR A 172 14.14 -6.00 -20.59
N GLY A 173 15.44 -6.33 -20.60
CA GLY A 173 16.30 -6.22 -19.44
C GLY A 173 16.52 -4.76 -19.02
N GLN A 174 16.76 -3.87 -19.99
CA GLN A 174 16.86 -2.44 -19.79
C GLN A 174 15.56 -1.85 -19.26
N PHE A 175 14.42 -2.23 -19.86
CA PHE A 175 13.11 -1.77 -19.43
C PHE A 175 12.79 -2.25 -18.01
N TRP A 176 13.10 -3.51 -17.70
CA TRP A 176 12.93 -4.12 -16.39
C TRP A 176 13.77 -3.40 -15.32
N LEU A 177 15.05 -3.13 -15.59
CA LEU A 177 15.92 -2.38 -14.67
C LEU A 177 15.40 -0.96 -14.42
N LEU A 178 15.04 -0.25 -15.50
CA LEU A 178 14.52 1.11 -15.42
C LEU A 178 13.22 1.15 -14.61
N THR A 179 12.25 0.30 -14.94
CA THR A 179 10.96 0.26 -14.25
C THR A 179 11.10 -0.18 -12.80
N THR A 180 11.96 -1.15 -12.51
CA THR A 180 12.29 -1.57 -11.13
C THR A 180 12.89 -0.42 -10.31
N PHE A 181 13.83 0.33 -10.90
CA PHE A 181 14.40 1.52 -10.27
C PHE A 181 13.33 2.60 -10.01
N LEU A 182 12.49 2.90 -11.00
CA LEU A 182 11.39 3.86 -10.87
C LEU A 182 10.39 3.44 -9.77
N VAL A 183 10.07 2.14 -9.68
CA VAL A 183 9.22 1.59 -8.61
C VAL A 183 9.88 1.80 -7.25
N ALA A 184 11.16 1.50 -7.09
CA ALA A 184 11.87 1.73 -5.82
C ALA A 184 11.83 3.21 -5.40
N CYS A 185 12.10 4.13 -6.34
CA CYS A 185 12.03 5.57 -6.10
C CYS A 185 10.61 6.02 -5.72
N ALA A 186 9.59 5.54 -6.45
CA ALA A 186 8.19 5.87 -6.17
C ALA A 186 7.75 5.37 -4.80
N LEU A 187 8.05 4.12 -4.44
CA LEU A 187 7.75 3.55 -3.12
C LEU A 187 8.44 4.32 -1.99
N TRP A 188 9.71 4.66 -2.18
CA TRP A 188 10.45 5.48 -1.21
C TRP A 188 9.79 6.84 -1.01
N LEU A 189 9.42 7.52 -2.10
CA LEU A 189 8.76 8.83 -2.05
C LEU A 189 7.39 8.74 -1.38
N ILE A 190 6.56 7.77 -1.76
CA ILE A 190 5.24 7.54 -1.17
C ILE A 190 5.37 7.32 0.34
N VAL A 191 6.26 6.42 0.76
CA VAL A 191 6.48 6.15 2.19
C VAL A 191 6.97 7.38 2.93
N LYS A 192 7.86 8.18 2.31
CA LYS A 192 8.33 9.44 2.88
C LYS A 192 7.19 10.45 3.06
N LEU A 193 6.26 10.54 2.10
CA LEU A 193 5.08 11.41 2.18
C LEU A 193 4.07 10.90 3.22
N CYS A 194 3.75 9.61 3.19
CA CYS A 194 2.85 9.00 4.17
C CYS A 194 3.41 9.10 5.60
N ALA A 195 4.73 9.01 5.79
CA ALA A 195 5.37 9.20 7.09
C ALA A 195 5.26 10.65 7.62
N LYS A 196 5.02 11.66 6.76
CA LYS A 196 4.70 13.02 7.22
C LYS A 196 3.29 13.10 7.80
N LEU A 197 2.33 12.37 7.23
CA LEU A 197 0.94 12.33 7.69
C LEU A 197 0.75 11.39 8.89
N TRP A 198 1.43 10.25 8.87
CA TRP A 198 1.32 9.19 9.86
C TRP A 198 2.69 8.71 10.33
N PRO A 199 3.42 9.55 11.10
CA PRO A 199 4.77 9.24 11.54
C PRO A 199 4.81 7.98 12.42
N PRO A 200 5.94 7.23 12.42
CA PRO A 200 6.10 6.07 13.27
C PRO A 200 5.98 6.47 14.74
N ARG A 201 5.40 5.59 15.56
CA ARG A 201 5.45 5.76 17.01
C ARG A 201 6.91 5.70 17.43
N LYS A 202 7.36 6.65 18.26
CA LYS A 202 8.69 6.56 18.88
C LYS A 202 8.70 5.25 19.68
N SER A 203 9.67 4.37 19.44
CA SER A 203 9.95 3.24 20.34
C SER A 203 10.91 3.73 21.43
N PHE A 204 10.75 3.27 22.66
CA PHE A 204 11.83 3.37 23.64
C PHE A 204 13.03 2.59 23.09
N ALA A 205 14.21 3.21 23.04
CA ALA A 205 15.42 2.43 23.20
C ALA A 205 15.40 1.95 24.66
N ALA A 206 15.48 0.64 24.90
CA ALA A 206 15.79 0.16 26.24
C ALA A 206 17.10 0.85 26.64
N ALA A 207 17.11 1.50 27.81
CA ALA A 207 18.35 2.00 28.36
C ALA A 207 19.32 0.81 28.43
N PRO A 208 20.58 0.95 28.01
CA PRO A 208 21.56 -0.10 28.25
C PRO A 208 21.58 -0.34 29.77
N VAL A 209 21.36 -1.61 30.14
CA VAL A 209 21.50 -2.09 31.53
C VAL A 209 22.97 -2.07 31.90
#